data_AF-X1UUB6-F1
#
_entry.id   AF-X1UUB6-F1
#
_cell.length_a   1.000
_cell.length_b   1.000
_cell.length_c   1.000
_cell.angle_alpha   90.00
_cell.angle_beta   90.00
_cell.angle_gamma   90.00
#
_symmetry.space_group_name_H-M   'P 1'
#
loop_
_entity.id
_entity.type
_entity.pdbx_description
1 polymer ?
#
loop_
_entity_poly.entity_id
_entity_poly.type
_entity_poly.pdbx_seq_one_letter_code
_entity_poly.pdbx_strand_id
1 'polypeptide(L)'
;VINKDGTISLAITLLRCNEWLSRHDFTSRRSNAGPDLNTPEAQCLGKHTFELSLVIEENKHNWLDSNIHIKGKEFNNPFEVIVPSIVRTSIRASNKVILAPVGIISYFKTASNQPLKPYLPTELSFLEIDNRNVMLSALKKS
;
A
#
# COMPACT_ATOMS: atom_id res chain seq x y z
N VAL A 1 11.21 -8.94 24.27
CA VAL A 1 11.33 -9.73 25.51
C VAL A 1 11.97 -11.04 25.12
N ILE A 2 13.14 -11.37 25.69
CA ILE A 2 13.81 -12.65 25.41
C ILE A 2 13.24 -13.67 26.40
N ASN A 3 12.77 -14.79 25.89
CA ASN A 3 12.24 -15.89 26.68
C ASN A 3 13.38 -16.62 27.41
N LYS A 4 13.03 -17.42 28.43
CA LYS A 4 14.03 -18.17 29.23
C LYS A 4 14.87 -19.17 28.42
N ASP A 5 14.36 -19.59 27.27
CA ASP A 5 15.02 -20.49 26.31
C ASP A 5 15.86 -19.74 25.26
N GLY A 6 15.97 -18.41 25.35
CA GLY A 6 16.70 -17.58 24.41
C GLY A 6 15.91 -17.16 23.16
N THR A 7 14.64 -17.54 23.04
CA THR A 7 13.80 -17.17 21.89
C THR A 7 13.16 -15.78 22.05
N ILE A 8 12.66 -15.22 20.95
CA ILE A 8 11.90 -13.96 20.95
C ILE A 8 10.47 -14.26 20.49
N SER A 9 9.49 -13.91 21.33
CA SER A 9 8.07 -14.00 20.96
C SER A 9 7.56 -12.68 20.43
N LEU A 10 6.96 -12.71 19.24
CA LEU A 10 6.24 -11.59 18.62
C LEU A 10 4.78 -11.98 18.44
N ALA A 11 3.87 -11.23 19.06
CA ALA A 11 2.43 -11.43 18.92
C ALA A 11 1.85 -10.30 18.07
N ILE A 12 1.34 -10.64 16.87
CA ILE A 12 0.71 -9.69 15.94
C ILE A 12 -0.79 -9.99 15.93
N THR A 13 -1.58 -8.97 16.23
CA THR A 13 -3.04 -9.08 16.13
C THR A 13 -3.44 -8.90 14.67
N LEU A 14 -3.96 -9.96 14.04
CA LEU A 14 -4.48 -9.88 12.68
C LEU A 14 -5.94 -9.39 12.67
N LEU A 15 -6.77 -9.93 13.57
CA LEU A 15 -8.18 -9.59 13.68
C LEU A 15 -8.60 -9.57 15.15
N ARG A 16 -9.48 -8.62 15.50
CA ARG A 16 -10.12 -8.57 16.81
C ARG A 16 -11.62 -8.30 16.64
N CYS A 17 -12.42 -9.33 16.88
CA CYS A 17 -13.87 -9.29 16.77
C CYS A 17 -14.49 -8.95 18.13
N ASN A 18 -15.38 -7.97 18.18
CA ASN A 18 -16.15 -7.66 19.40
C ASN A 18 -17.62 -7.45 19.06
N GLU A 19 -18.48 -7.65 20.05
CA GLU A 19 -19.93 -7.51 19.90
C GLU A 19 -20.46 -6.23 20.56
N TRP A 20 -19.68 -5.62 21.46
CA TRP A 20 -20.10 -4.45 22.23
C TRP A 20 -18.98 -3.41 22.25
N LEU A 21 -19.33 -2.13 22.11
CA LEU A 21 -18.40 -1.00 22.24
C LEU A 21 -17.87 -0.88 23.68
N SER A 22 -18.75 -1.09 24.65
CA SER A 22 -18.50 -1.24 26.08
C SER A 22 -19.63 -2.08 26.62
N ARG A 23 -19.37 -2.97 27.57
CA ARG A 23 -20.38 -3.88 28.14
C ARG A 23 -20.39 -3.78 29.66
N HIS A 24 -21.56 -3.61 30.26
CA HIS A 24 -21.68 -3.29 31.69
C HIS A 24 -21.50 -4.48 32.65
N ASP A 25 -21.39 -5.69 32.14
CA ASP A 25 -21.35 -6.96 32.89
C ASP A 25 -19.93 -7.51 33.13
N PHE A 26 -18.88 -6.72 32.89
CA PHE A 26 -17.50 -7.16 33.14
C PHE A 26 -17.14 -7.11 34.63
N THR A 27 -16.93 -8.28 35.24
CA THR A 27 -16.51 -8.42 36.66
C THR A 27 -15.15 -7.79 36.97
N SER A 28 -14.30 -7.61 35.97
CA SER A 28 -12.94 -7.07 36.11
C SER A 28 -12.88 -5.54 36.18
N ARG A 29 -14.01 -4.84 36.05
CA ARG A 29 -14.03 -3.37 36.06
C ARG A 29 -15.26 -2.79 36.75
N ARG A 30 -15.05 -1.68 37.47
CA ARG A 30 -16.10 -1.03 38.27
C ARG A 30 -17.09 -0.22 37.43
N SER A 31 -16.69 0.26 36.26
CA SER A 31 -17.51 1.16 35.43
C SER A 31 -17.29 0.93 33.93
N ASN A 32 -18.20 1.47 33.14
CA ASN A 32 -18.14 1.42 31.68
C ASN A 32 -17.01 2.28 31.08
N ALA A 33 -16.36 1.77 30.04
CA ALA A 33 -15.29 2.43 29.29
C ALA A 33 -15.86 3.30 28.15
N GLY A 34 -17.18 3.23 27.95
CA GLY A 34 -17.93 3.93 26.93
C GLY A 34 -19.42 3.53 26.96
N PRO A 35 -20.22 4.00 26.00
CA PRO A 35 -21.63 3.67 25.89
C PRO A 35 -21.85 2.16 25.76
N ASP A 36 -22.85 1.65 26.45
CA ASP A 36 -23.29 0.25 26.36
C ASP A 36 -24.07 0.02 25.07
N LEU A 37 -23.33 -0.20 23.99
CA LEU A 37 -23.87 -0.27 22.63
C LEU A 37 -23.48 -1.58 21.97
N ASN A 38 -24.49 -2.33 21.52
CA ASN A 38 -24.31 -3.52 20.70
C ASN A 38 -23.82 -3.11 19.31
N THR A 39 -22.74 -3.73 18.86
CA THR A 39 -22.06 -3.49 17.58
C THR A 39 -21.88 -4.82 16.85
N PRO A 40 -22.96 -5.40 16.29
CA PRO A 40 -22.90 -6.75 15.72
C PRO A 40 -21.99 -6.80 14.48
N GLU A 41 -21.86 -5.69 13.76
CA GLU A 41 -20.98 -5.56 12.59
C GLU A 41 -19.48 -5.50 12.98
N ALA A 42 -19.15 -5.17 14.22
CA ALA A 42 -17.77 -5.16 14.73
C ALA A 42 -17.20 -6.58 14.96
N GLN A 43 -18.00 -7.62 14.68
CA GLN A 43 -17.53 -9.00 14.60
C GLN A 43 -16.68 -9.28 13.37
N CYS A 44 -16.68 -8.38 12.38
CA CYS A 44 -15.90 -8.53 11.16
C CYS A 44 -16.17 -9.88 10.48
N LEU A 45 -17.43 -10.27 10.32
CA LEU A 45 -17.78 -11.53 9.68
C LEU A 45 -17.42 -11.49 8.18
N GLY A 46 -17.09 -12.66 7.61
CA GLY A 46 -16.73 -12.79 6.20
C GLY A 46 -15.26 -13.09 5.96
N LYS A 47 -14.82 -12.94 4.70
CA LYS A 47 -13.47 -13.28 4.28
C LYS A 47 -12.53 -12.08 4.49
N HIS A 48 -11.40 -12.33 5.16
CA HIS A 48 -10.32 -11.36 5.34
C HIS A 48 -9.02 -11.88 4.74
N THR A 49 -8.23 -10.97 4.20
CA THR A 49 -6.86 -11.22 3.76
C THR A 49 -5.95 -10.27 4.53
N PHE A 50 -4.90 -10.81 5.15
CA PHE A 50 -3.91 -10.02 5.88
C PHE A 50 -2.55 -10.20 5.20
N GLU A 51 -1.88 -9.09 4.93
CA GLU A 51 -0.54 -9.06 4.34
C GLU A 51 0.43 -8.49 5.37
N LEU A 52 1.50 -9.24 5.65
CA LEU A 52 2.50 -8.90 6.66
C LEU A 52 3.89 -9.17 6.09
N SER A 53 4.84 -8.29 6.38
CA SER A 53 6.26 -8.50 6.14
C SER A 53 7.01 -8.51 7.47
N LEU A 54 7.90 -9.49 7.65
CA LEU A 54 8.82 -9.58 8.77
C LEU A 54 10.25 -9.58 8.23
N VAL A 55 11.04 -8.61 8.68
CA VAL A 55 12.45 -8.46 8.30
C VAL A 55 13.29 -8.66 9.55
N ILE A 56 14.16 -9.66 9.52
CA ILE A 56 15.12 -9.96 10.58
C ILE A 56 16.51 -9.66 10.02
N GLU A 57 17.22 -8.74 10.64
CA GLU A 57 18.56 -8.33 10.22
C GLU A 57 19.56 -8.66 11.34
N GLU A 58 20.55 -9.46 11.00
CA GLU A 58 21.68 -9.71 11.88
C GLU A 58 22.75 -8.65 11.60
N ASN A 59 23.43 -8.15 12.65
CA ASN A 59 24.57 -7.22 12.54
C ASN A 59 24.26 -5.76 12.14
N LYS A 60 23.03 -5.27 12.35
CA LYS A 60 22.74 -3.83 12.27
C LYS A 60 22.73 -3.22 13.67
N HIS A 61 23.44 -2.09 13.83
CA HIS A 61 23.61 -1.44 15.12
C HIS A 61 22.35 -0.67 15.57
N ASN A 62 21.53 -0.22 14.60
CA ASN A 62 20.27 0.47 14.87
C ASN A 62 19.23 0.19 13.75
N TRP A 63 18.00 0.64 13.97
CA TRP A 63 16.88 0.45 13.04
C TRP A 63 16.96 1.33 11.77
N LEU A 64 17.77 2.39 11.78
CA LEU A 64 17.95 3.27 10.63
C LEU A 64 18.91 2.62 9.62
N ASP A 65 20.00 2.02 10.11
CA ASP A 65 21.00 1.28 9.34
C ASP A 65 20.44 0.01 8.68
N SER A 66 19.34 -0.52 9.23
CA SER A 66 18.61 -1.65 8.63
C SER A 66 17.71 -1.23 7.47
N ASN A 67 17.54 0.08 7.22
CA ASN A 67 16.67 0.65 6.19
C ASN A 67 15.23 0.11 6.27
N ILE A 68 14.75 -0.24 7.48
CA ILE A 68 13.45 -0.89 7.66
C ILE A 68 12.29 0.03 7.22
N HIS A 69 12.46 1.34 7.35
CA HIS A 69 11.49 2.33 6.87
C HIS A 69 11.34 2.34 5.35
N ILE A 70 12.43 2.09 4.60
CA ILE A 70 12.40 1.98 3.13
C ILE A 70 11.69 0.68 2.73
N LYS A 71 12.13 -0.45 3.28
CA LYS A 71 11.52 -1.77 2.99
C LYS A 71 10.02 -1.78 3.33
N GLY A 72 9.64 -1.19 4.47
CA GLY A 72 8.25 -1.04 4.87
C GLY A 72 7.46 -0.13 3.93
N LYS A 73 8.06 0.94 3.41
CA LYS A 73 7.42 1.79 2.41
C LYS A 73 7.24 1.07 1.08
N GLU A 74 8.26 0.37 0.58
CA GLU A 74 8.19 -0.41 -0.66
C GLU A 74 7.14 -1.51 -0.59
N PHE A 75 7.04 -2.23 0.53
CA PHE A 75 6.00 -3.23 0.74
C PHE A 75 4.58 -2.63 0.67
N ASN A 76 4.39 -1.43 1.23
CA ASN A 76 3.11 -0.73 1.23
C ASN A 76 2.82 0.06 -0.07
N ASN A 77 3.78 0.17 -0.99
CA ASN A 77 3.66 0.95 -2.23
C ASN A 77 4.18 0.09 -3.40
N PRO A 78 3.38 -0.92 -3.82
CA PRO A 78 3.79 -1.81 -4.90
C PRO A 78 4.00 -1.04 -6.21
N PHE A 79 4.82 -1.61 -7.09
CA PHE A 79 5.05 -1.05 -8.41
C PHE A 79 3.76 -1.15 -9.26
N GLU A 80 3.30 -0.01 -9.75
CA GLU A 80 2.10 0.06 -10.59
C GLU A 80 2.48 0.04 -12.06
N VAL A 81 1.96 -0.94 -12.79
CA VAL A 81 2.11 -1.03 -14.24
C VAL A 81 0.89 -0.40 -14.89
N ILE A 82 1.11 0.58 -15.76
CA ILE A 82 0.05 1.24 -16.51
C ILE A 82 0.37 1.15 -18.00
N VAL A 83 -0.62 0.71 -18.78
CA VAL A 83 -0.52 0.65 -20.25
C VAL A 83 -1.28 1.84 -20.84
N PRO A 84 -0.59 2.85 -21.42
CA PRO A 84 -1.25 3.93 -22.12
C PRO A 84 -1.74 3.47 -23.49
N SER A 85 -3.01 3.73 -23.79
CA SER A 85 -3.61 3.56 -25.11
C SER A 85 -4.10 4.90 -25.65
N ILE A 86 -3.85 5.17 -26.92
CA ILE A 86 -4.34 6.38 -27.59
C ILE A 86 -5.67 6.06 -28.24
N VAL A 87 -6.74 6.70 -27.77
CA VAL A 87 -8.04 6.65 -28.45
C VAL A 87 -8.16 7.88 -29.34
N ARG A 88 -8.18 7.62 -30.64
CA ARG A 88 -8.47 8.64 -31.67
C ARG A 88 -9.98 8.74 -31.83
N THR A 89 -10.58 9.85 -31.40
CA THR A 89 -12.01 10.10 -31.61
C THR A 89 -12.25 10.81 -32.94
N SER A 90 -13.27 10.39 -33.69
CA SER A 90 -13.73 11.04 -34.92
C SER A 90 -14.42 12.39 -34.68
N ILE A 91 -14.80 12.66 -33.43
CA ILE A 91 -15.31 13.95 -32.97
C ILE A 91 -14.11 14.88 -32.78
N ARG A 92 -14.30 16.18 -33.05
CA ARG A 92 -13.36 17.31 -32.88
C ARG A 92 -12.87 17.52 -31.42
N ALA A 93 -12.81 16.45 -30.62
CA ALA A 93 -12.18 16.35 -29.33
C ALA A 93 -10.73 15.91 -29.53
N SER A 94 -9.84 16.42 -28.69
CA SER A 94 -8.43 16.01 -28.65
C SER A 94 -8.29 14.50 -28.48
N ASN A 95 -7.24 13.92 -29.08
CA ASN A 95 -6.83 12.54 -28.79
C ASN A 95 -6.72 12.36 -27.27
N LYS A 96 -7.35 11.32 -26.73
CA LYS A 96 -7.27 11.01 -25.30
C LYS A 96 -6.31 9.86 -25.08
N VAL A 97 -5.45 10.00 -24.07
CA VAL A 97 -4.66 8.89 -23.53
C VAL A 97 -5.53 8.22 -22.46
N ILE A 98 -5.81 6.95 -22.64
CA ILE A 98 -6.47 6.10 -21.64
C ILE A 98 -5.38 5.29 -20.96
N LEU A 99 -5.34 5.36 -19.63
CA LEU A 99 -4.46 4.55 -18.80
C LEU A 99 -5.24 3.33 -18.33
N ALA A 100 -4.85 2.14 -18.77
CA ALA A 100 -5.47 0.88 -18.35
C ALA A 100 -4.49 0.05 -17.51
N PRO A 101 -4.96 -0.63 -16.44
CA PRO A 101 -4.12 -1.47 -15.58
C PRO A 101 -3.72 -2.79 -16.28
N VAL A 102 -4.36 -3.13 -17.40
CA VAL A 102 -4.07 -4.30 -18.22
C VAL A 102 -4.23 -3.94 -19.70
N GLY A 103 -3.35 -4.45 -20.54
CA GLY A 103 -3.41 -4.29 -21.99
C GLY A 103 -2.94 -5.54 -22.71
N ILE A 104 -3.61 -5.90 -23.81
CA ILE A 104 -3.17 -6.97 -24.70
C ILE A 104 -2.12 -6.37 -25.64
N ILE A 105 -0.89 -6.88 -25.59
CA ILE A 105 0.13 -6.58 -26.60
C ILE A 105 -0.26 -7.35 -27.87
N SER A 106 -1.03 -6.72 -28.73
CA SER A 106 -1.35 -7.27 -30.06
C SER A 106 -0.29 -6.83 -31.06
N TYR A 107 0.27 -7.79 -31.79
CA TYR A 107 1.21 -7.56 -32.88
C TYR A 107 0.47 -7.05 -34.13
N PHE A 108 -0.09 -5.83 -34.05
CA PHE A 108 -0.71 -5.20 -35.22
C PHE A 108 0.37 -4.65 -36.15
N LYS A 109 0.37 -5.13 -37.39
CA LYS A 109 1.20 -4.63 -38.49
C LYS A 109 0.78 -3.19 -38.80
N THR A 110 1.61 -2.23 -38.40
CA THR A 110 1.34 -0.79 -38.48
C THR A 110 1.02 -0.33 -39.89
N ALA A 111 -0.16 0.23 -40.12
CA ALA A 111 -0.40 1.14 -41.23
C ALA A 111 0.40 2.43 -40.96
N SER A 112 1.21 2.83 -41.94
CA SER A 112 2.10 4.01 -41.93
C SER A 112 1.40 5.24 -41.36
N ASN A 113 1.66 5.53 -40.09
CA ASN A 113 1.32 6.78 -39.44
C ASN A 113 2.64 7.47 -39.09
N GLN A 114 2.73 8.78 -39.32
CA GLN A 114 3.90 9.54 -38.90
C GLN A 114 4.14 9.32 -37.40
N PRO A 115 5.38 8.98 -36.99
CA PRO A 115 5.67 8.77 -35.58
C PRO A 115 5.45 10.08 -34.84
N LEU A 116 4.48 10.10 -33.92
CA LEU A 116 4.30 11.22 -33.01
C LEU A 116 5.55 11.31 -32.14
N LYS A 117 6.21 12.46 -32.13
CA LYS A 117 7.35 12.70 -31.24
C LYS A 117 6.82 12.73 -29.79
N PRO A 118 7.25 11.81 -28.92
CA PRO A 118 6.78 11.80 -27.54
C PRO A 118 7.26 13.07 -26.81
N TYR A 119 6.38 13.65 -25.99
CA TYR A 119 6.67 14.84 -25.19
C TYR A 119 7.50 14.50 -23.94
N LEU A 120 7.35 13.28 -23.42
CA LEU A 120 8.14 12.76 -22.30
C LEU A 120 9.23 11.81 -22.81
N PRO A 121 10.38 11.73 -22.13
CA PRO A 121 11.38 10.71 -22.42
C PRO A 121 10.85 9.30 -22.10
N THR A 122 11.51 8.28 -22.62
CA THR A 122 11.18 6.88 -22.35
C THR A 122 11.41 6.49 -20.89
N GLU A 123 12.32 7.19 -20.21
CA GLU A 123 12.64 7.02 -18.80
C GLU A 123 12.71 8.41 -18.14
N LEU A 124 12.07 8.55 -16.99
CA LEU A 124 12.03 9.81 -16.24
C LEU A 124 12.06 9.52 -14.75
N SER A 125 13.03 10.11 -14.05
CA SER A 125 12.95 10.32 -12.60
C SER A 125 12.38 11.71 -12.34
N PHE A 126 11.20 11.78 -11.71
CA PHE A 126 10.54 13.05 -11.40
C PHE A 126 11.12 13.72 -10.13
N LEU A 127 11.65 12.92 -9.21
CA LEU A 127 12.17 13.36 -7.92
C LEU A 127 13.26 12.39 -7.47
N GLU A 128 14.37 12.93 -6.97
CA GLU A 128 15.45 12.18 -6.34
C GLU A 128 15.64 12.68 -4.91
N ILE A 129 15.83 11.74 -3.96
CA ILE A 129 16.10 12.03 -2.56
C ILE A 129 17.37 11.29 -2.18
N ASP A 130 18.48 12.03 -2.11
CA ASP A 130 19.81 11.45 -1.84
C ASP A 130 19.93 10.88 -0.42
N ASN A 131 19.27 11.52 0.54
CA ASN A 131 19.34 11.12 1.94
C ASN A 131 18.33 10.00 2.24
N ARG A 132 18.84 8.77 2.31
CA ARG A 132 18.05 7.56 2.63
C ARG A 132 17.38 7.58 4.00
N ASN A 133 17.80 8.47 4.91
CA ASN A 133 17.18 8.62 6.22
C ASN A 133 15.95 9.55 6.19
N VAL A 134 15.65 10.16 5.03
CA VAL A 134 14.47 10.99 4.82
C VAL A 134 13.48 10.22 3.95
N MET A 135 12.22 10.12 4.40
CA MET A 135 11.15 9.43 3.68
C MET A 135 10.09 10.42 3.22
N LEU A 136 9.71 10.33 1.95
CA LEU A 136 8.61 11.10 1.38
C LEU A 136 7.25 10.58 1.88
N SER A 137 6.51 11.41 2.60
CA SER A 137 5.18 11.08 3.10
C SER A 137 4.06 11.47 2.14
N ALA A 138 4.22 12.55 1.38
CA ALA A 138 3.23 13.04 0.43
C ALA A 138 3.89 13.79 -0.74
N LEU A 139 3.32 13.62 -1.94
CA LEU A 139 3.59 14.43 -3.12
C LEU A 139 2.25 14.72 -3.79
N LYS A 140 1.77 15.96 -3.68
CA LYS A 140 0.49 16.38 -4.23
C LYS A 140 0.58 17.80 -4.79
N LYS A 141 -0.36 18.16 -5.66
CA LYS A 141 -0.60 19.55 -6.05
C LYS A 141 -1.47 20.24 -4.98
N SER A 142 -1.21 21.51 -4.72
CA SER A 142 -2.02 22.35 -3.81
C SER A 142 -3.45 22.51 -4.30
#